data_AF-A0A8T2QIN4-F1
#
_entry.id   AF-A0A8T2QIN4-F1
#
_cell.length_a   1.000
_cell.length_b   1.000
_cell.length_c   1.000
_cell.angle_alpha   90.00
_cell.angle_beta   90.00
_cell.angle_gamma   90.00
#
_symmetry.space_group_name_H-M   'P 1'
#
loop_
_entity.id
_entity.type
_entity.pdbx_description
1 polymer ?
#
loop_
_entity_poly.entity_id
_entity_poly.type
_entity_poly.pdbx_seq_one_letter_code
_entity_poly.pdbx_strand_id
1 'polypeptide(L)'
;MVHFQQGVSLEVFRLDAWYVNKEERRIQATYICQGLCRRCCIPEVILRCMQVRVFLATSGIFSNEDDDLVDYVASSEDAVHQLFTSKQLQEFLVLEREFTLNVMEAAENGYLMS
;
A
#
# COMPACT_ATOMS: atom_id res chain seq x y z
N MET A 1 14.51 -0.54 -5.02
CA MET A 1 13.82 -1.15 -3.87
C MET A 1 13.14 -2.41 -4.40
N VAL A 2 13.42 -3.57 -3.82
CA VAL A 2 12.90 -4.86 -4.29
C VAL A 2 11.43 -4.93 -3.91
N HIS A 3 10.53 -4.96 -4.90
CA HIS A 3 9.10 -5.17 -4.65
C HIS A 3 8.88 -6.57 -4.07
N PHE A 4 7.80 -6.74 -3.31
CA PHE A 4 7.39 -8.08 -2.90
C PHE A 4 7.20 -8.94 -4.15
N GLN A 5 7.90 -10.08 -4.29
CA GLN A 5 7.73 -11.00 -5.41
C GLN A 5 7.12 -12.31 -4.92
N GLN A 6 6.23 -12.89 -5.73
CA GLN A 6 5.57 -14.15 -5.40
C GLN A 6 6.63 -15.27 -5.29
N GLY A 7 6.62 -16.03 -4.20
CA GLY A 7 7.59 -17.10 -3.95
C GLY A 7 8.86 -16.69 -3.18
N VAL A 8 8.97 -15.44 -2.73
CA VAL A 8 10.08 -15.01 -1.86
C VAL A 8 9.79 -15.43 -0.41
N SER A 9 10.62 -16.30 0.14
CA SER A 9 10.65 -16.58 1.58
C SER A 9 11.23 -15.38 2.31
N LEU A 10 10.45 -14.76 3.18
CA LEU A 10 10.93 -13.73 4.10
C LEU A 10 11.72 -14.40 5.22
N GLU A 11 13.04 -14.30 5.19
CA GLU A 11 13.83 -14.56 6.39
C GLU A 11 13.56 -13.45 7.41
N VAL A 12 13.30 -13.83 8.67
CA VAL A 12 13.06 -12.88 9.76
C VAL A 12 14.37 -12.17 10.08
N PHE A 13 14.56 -10.98 9.53
CA PHE A 13 15.67 -10.11 9.91
C PHE A 13 15.34 -9.36 11.20
N ARG A 14 16.14 -9.61 12.25
CA ARG A 14 16.07 -8.85 13.50
C ARG A 14 16.69 -7.47 13.27
N LEU A 15 15.88 -6.42 13.39
CA LEU A 15 16.35 -5.04 13.31
C LEU A 15 16.62 -4.50 14.72
N ASP A 16 17.86 -4.62 15.17
CA ASP A 16 18.29 -4.06 16.45
C ASP A 16 18.72 -2.58 16.27
N ALA A 17 17.81 -1.64 16.56
CA ALA A 17 18.09 -0.21 16.50
C ALA A 17 18.34 0.38 17.90
N TRP A 18 19.42 1.14 18.06
CA TRP A 18 19.81 1.81 19.30
C TRP A 18 20.11 3.28 19.03
N TYR A 19 19.74 4.16 19.97
CA TYR A 19 20.22 5.55 19.98
C TYR A 19 21.03 5.81 21.26
N VAL A 20 22.02 6.68 21.15
CA VAL A 20 22.84 7.11 22.28
C VAL A 20 22.27 8.44 22.78
N ASN A 21 21.87 8.49 24.04
CA ASN A 21 21.36 9.72 24.64
C ASN A 21 22.49 10.66 25.08
N LYS A 22 22.15 11.84 25.62
CA LYS A 22 23.11 12.82 26.12
C LYS A 22 23.98 12.31 27.29
N GLU A 23 23.60 11.20 27.91
CA GLU A 23 24.32 10.55 29.02
C GLU A 23 25.15 9.34 28.55
N GLU A 24 25.38 9.21 27.24
CA GLU A 24 26.10 8.09 26.60
C GLU A 24 25.45 6.70 26.79
N ARG A 25 24.17 6.65 27.20
CA ARG A 25 23.43 5.40 27.37
C ARG A 25 22.80 4.96 26.06
N ARG A 26 22.95 3.67 25.74
CA ARG A 26 22.25 3.02 24.62
C ARG A 26 20.81 2.71 25.02
N ILE A 27 19.87 3.27 24.29
CA ILE A 27 18.44 3.06 24.48
C ILE A 27 17.87 2.48 23.19
N GLN A 28 16.91 1.57 23.30
CA GLN A 28 16.25 0.98 22.15
C GLN A 28 15.52 2.06 21.35
N ALA A 29 15.81 2.15 20.05
CA ALA A 29 15.24 3.14 19.15
C ALA A 29 13.97 2.60 18.48
N THR A 30 12.95 2.28 19.29
CA THR A 30 11.68 1.68 18.82
C THR A 30 10.99 2.52 17.75
N TYR A 31 11.09 3.85 17.83
CA TYR A 31 10.56 4.80 16.83
C TYR A 31 11.21 4.65 15.45
N ILE A 32 12.48 4.26 15.36
CA ILE A 32 13.17 3.99 14.09
C ILE A 32 12.57 2.73 13.45
N CYS A 33 12.43 1.66 14.23
CA CYS A 33 11.83 0.43 13.76
C CYS A 33 10.39 0.67 13.30
N GLN A 34 9.58 1.40 14.07
CA GLN A 34 8.21 1.76 13.69
C GLN A 34 8.16 2.57 12.39
N GLY A 35 9.01 3.60 12.25
CA GLY A 35 9.09 4.40 11.04
C GLY A 35 9.48 3.59 9.80
N LEU A 36 10.46 2.70 9.95
CA LEU A 36 10.88 1.80 8.86
C LEU A 36 9.80 0.79 8.50
N CYS A 37 9.17 0.15 9.49
CA CYS A 37 8.06 -0.78 9.25
C CYS A 37 6.90 -0.08 8.54
N ARG A 38 6.52 1.13 8.96
CA ARG A 38 5.49 1.92 8.25
C ARG A 38 5.89 2.18 6.80
N ARG A 39 7.11 2.69 6.55
CA ARG A 39 7.59 3.05 5.21
C ARG A 39 7.77 1.85 4.28
N CYS A 40 8.09 0.67 4.82
CA CYS A 40 8.30 -0.54 4.03
C CYS A 40 7.02 -1.37 3.82
N CYS A 41 6.14 -1.43 4.83
CA CYS A 41 4.99 -2.35 4.80
C CYS A 41 3.72 -1.69 4.31
N ILE A 42 3.43 -0.44 4.71
CA ILE A 42 2.15 0.22 4.36
C ILE A 42 2.01 0.40 2.84
N PRO A 43 3.02 0.96 2.11
CA PRO A 43 2.90 1.12 0.66
C PRO A 43 2.71 -0.21 -0.08
N GLU A 44 3.43 -1.25 0.33
CA GLU A 44 3.34 -2.57 -0.29
C GLU A 44 1.97 -3.20 -0.04
N VAL A 45 1.42 -3.12 1.18
CA VAL A 45 0.08 -3.64 1.50
C VAL A 45 -0.98 -2.93 0.67
N ILE A 46 -0.94 -1.60 0.60
CA ILE A 46 -1.90 -0.82 -0.20
C ILE A 46 -1.81 -1.18 -1.69
N LEU A 47 -0.60 -1.31 -2.24
CA LEU A 47 -0.41 -1.74 -3.63
C LEU A 47 -0.99 -3.13 -3.89
N ARG A 48 -0.80 -4.08 -2.95
CA ARG A 48 -1.39 -5.42 -3.06
C ARG A 48 -2.92 -5.37 -2.98
N CYS A 49 -3.50 -4.54 -2.11
CA CYS A 49 -4.94 -4.32 -2.07
C CYS A 49 -5.46 -3.80 -3.43
N MET A 50 -4.79 -2.80 -4.03
CA MET A 50 -5.17 -2.29 -5.35
C MET A 50 -5.05 -3.35 -6.46
N GLN A 51 -3.99 -4.14 -6.47
CA GLN A 51 -3.83 -5.25 -7.42
C GLN A 51 -4.97 -6.27 -7.30
N VAL A 52 -5.39 -6.59 -6.07
CA VAL A 52 -6.54 -7.49 -5.82
C VAL A 52 -7.84 -6.85 -6.32
N ARG A 53 -8.06 -5.56 -6.07
CA ARG A 53 -9.24 -4.84 -6.57
C ARG A 53 -9.33 -4.87 -8.09
N VAL A 54 -8.24 -4.59 -8.79
CA VAL A 54 -8.16 -4.69 -10.24
C VAL A 54 -8.48 -6.12 -10.70
N PHE A 55 -7.86 -7.14 -10.10
CA PHE A 55 -8.10 -8.53 -10.45
C PHE A 55 -9.57 -8.94 -10.27
N LEU A 56 -10.21 -8.51 -9.18
CA LEU A 56 -11.63 -8.76 -8.92
C LEU A 56 -12.51 -8.06 -9.95
N ALA A 57 -12.24 -6.78 -10.26
CA ALA A 57 -12.96 -6.00 -11.26
C ALA A 57 -12.87 -6.65 -12.65
N THR A 58 -11.68 -7.09 -13.08
CA THR A 58 -11.49 -7.85 -14.33
C THR A 58 -12.26 -9.17 -14.34
N SER A 59 -12.51 -9.76 -13.16
CA SER A 59 -13.32 -10.98 -13.00
C SER A 59 -14.83 -10.71 -12.91
N GLY A 60 -15.26 -9.45 -13.09
CA GLY A 60 -16.67 -9.04 -12.98
C GLY A 60 -17.18 -8.92 -11.54
N ILE A 61 -16.29 -8.95 -10.55
CA ILE A 61 -16.63 -8.81 -9.13
C ILE A 61 -16.33 -7.38 -8.70
N PHE A 62 -17.38 -6.60 -8.48
CA PHE A 62 -17.28 -5.22 -8.03
C PHE A 62 -17.78 -5.15 -6.58
N SER A 63 -16.91 -4.78 -5.64
CA SER A 63 -17.34 -4.46 -4.28
C SER A 63 -17.79 -3.00 -4.23
N ASN A 64 -19.00 -2.75 -3.75
CA ASN A 64 -19.53 -1.41 -3.48
C ASN A 64 -19.09 -0.84 -2.12
N GLU A 65 -18.21 -1.54 -1.39
CA GLU A 65 -17.68 -1.01 -0.13
C GLU A 65 -16.68 0.11 -0.44
N ASP A 66 -16.90 1.27 0.20
CA ASP A 66 -16.11 2.52 0.21
C ASP A 66 -14.66 2.29 0.72
N ASP A 67 -13.93 1.34 0.14
CA ASP A 67 -12.49 1.28 0.26
C ASP A 67 -11.90 2.28 -0.74
N ASP A 68 -12.14 3.57 -0.48
CA ASP A 68 -11.48 4.64 -1.22
C ASP A 68 -10.02 4.76 -0.75
N LEU A 69 -9.23 3.79 -1.20
CA LEU A 69 -7.78 3.76 -0.99
C LEU A 69 -7.11 5.00 -1.56
N VAL A 70 -7.72 5.69 -2.54
CA VAL A 70 -7.20 6.93 -3.09
C VAL A 70 -7.34 8.04 -2.05
N ASP A 71 -8.54 8.19 -1.48
CA ASP A 71 -8.78 9.14 -0.40
C ASP A 71 -7.89 8.86 0.82
N TYR A 72 -7.73 7.59 1.20
CA TYR A 72 -6.85 7.21 2.30
C TYR A 72 -5.38 7.58 2.01
N VAL A 73 -4.86 7.30 0.81
CA VAL A 73 -3.48 7.65 0.44
C VAL A 73 -3.29 9.17 0.33
N ALA A 74 -4.29 9.88 -0.22
CA ALA A 74 -4.27 11.32 -0.41
C ALA A 74 -4.53 12.11 0.88
N SER A 75 -5.06 11.47 1.92
CA SER A 75 -5.37 12.11 3.20
C SER A 75 -4.14 12.80 3.80
N SER A 76 -4.37 14.04 4.25
CA SER A 76 -3.36 14.83 4.96
C SER A 76 -3.20 14.44 6.43
N GLU A 77 -4.15 13.68 6.99
CA GLU A 77 -4.19 13.31 8.41
C GLU A 77 -3.03 12.37 8.78
N ASP A 78 -2.82 11.33 7.97
CA ASP A 78 -1.79 10.31 8.21
C ASP A 78 -0.54 10.48 7.34
N ALA A 79 -0.58 11.44 6.40
CA ALA A 79 0.48 11.69 5.42
C ALA A 79 0.97 10.41 4.71
N VAL A 80 0.05 9.47 4.44
CA VAL A 80 0.36 8.13 3.91
C VAL A 80 1.13 8.21 2.59
N HIS A 81 0.76 9.13 1.70
CA HIS A 81 1.49 9.39 0.45
C HIS A 81 3.00 9.61 0.63
N GLN A 82 3.46 10.14 1.77
CA GLN A 82 4.89 10.40 2.04
C GLN A 82 5.69 9.12 2.35
N LEU A 83 5.00 8.02 2.65
CA LEU A 83 5.61 6.71 2.85
C LEU A 83 6.00 6.06 1.53
N PHE A 84 5.32 6.41 0.44
CA PHE A 84 5.54 5.83 -0.88
C PHE A 84 6.79 6.44 -1.53
N THR A 85 7.47 5.62 -2.33
CA THR A 85 8.39 6.13 -3.35
C THR A 85 7.59 6.69 -4.53
N SER A 86 8.19 7.59 -5.32
CA SER A 86 7.55 8.11 -6.55
C SER A 86 7.14 6.99 -7.51
N LYS A 87 7.93 5.92 -7.59
CA LYS A 87 7.60 4.74 -8.40
C LYS A 87 6.35 4.02 -7.88
N GLN A 88 6.26 3.79 -6.56
CA GLN A 88 5.09 3.14 -5.96
C GLN A 88 3.83 3.99 -6.09
N LEU A 89 3.92 5.33 -5.97
CA LEU A 89 2.78 6.22 -6.26
C LEU A 89 2.34 6.12 -7.72
N GLN A 90 3.28 6.10 -8.65
CA GLN A 90 2.96 5.92 -10.06
C GLN A 90 2.27 4.57 -10.32
N GLU A 91 2.77 3.48 -9.72
CA GLU A 91 2.15 2.15 -9.81
C GLU A 91 0.73 2.17 -9.22
N PHE A 92 0.53 2.79 -8.06
CA PHE A 92 -0.77 2.94 -7.42
C PHE A 92 -1.78 3.67 -8.33
N LEU A 93 -1.38 4.79 -8.94
CA LEU A 93 -2.23 5.55 -9.86
C LEU A 93 -2.56 4.78 -11.14
N VAL A 94 -1.64 3.95 -11.64
CA VAL A 94 -1.91 3.08 -12.79
C VAL A 94 -2.96 2.02 -12.44
N LEU A 95 -2.86 1.42 -11.25
CA LEU A 95 -3.84 0.43 -10.77
C LEU A 95 -5.21 1.05 -10.53
N GLU A 96 -5.27 2.26 -9.95
CA GLU A 96 -6.52 3.01 -9.78
C GLU A 96 -7.19 3.25 -11.14
N ARG A 97 -6.45 3.76 -12.12
CA ARG A 97 -6.97 3.99 -13.46
C ARG A 97 -7.53 2.71 -14.09
N GLU A 98 -6.81 1.59 -13.96
CA GLU A 98 -7.25 0.30 -14.48
C GLU A 98 -8.54 -0.19 -13.81
N PHE A 99 -8.62 -0.07 -12.48
CA PHE A 99 -9.85 -0.37 -11.75
C PHE A 99 -11.03 0.48 -12.23
N THR A 100 -10.84 1.79 -12.32
CA THR A 100 -11.87 2.74 -12.76
C THR A 100 -12.35 2.44 -14.18
N LEU A 101 -11.45 2.09 -15.10
CA LEU A 101 -11.83 1.66 -16.45
C LEU A 101 -12.68 0.38 -16.44
N ASN A 102 -12.29 -0.64 -15.68
CA ASN A 102 -13.07 -1.87 -15.55
C ASN A 102 -14.47 -1.61 -14.99
N VAL A 103 -14.61 -0.72 -14.02
CA VAL A 103 -15.92 -0.30 -13.47
C VAL A 103 -16.77 0.37 -14.54
N MET A 104 -16.19 1.30 -15.31
CA MET A 104 -16.90 2.00 -16.39
C MET A 104 -17.36 1.02 -17.49
N GLU A 105 -16.48 0.10 -17.91
CA GLU A 105 -16.82 -0.92 -18.91
C GLU A 105 -17.93 -1.86 -18.40
N ALA A 106 -17.91 -2.22 -17.12
CA ALA A 106 -18.99 -3.01 -16.52
C ALA A 106 -20.32 -2.26 -16.45
N ALA A 107 -20.28 -0.95 -16.19
CA ALA A 107 -21.45 -0.08 -16.21
C ALA A 107 -22.08 -0.03 -17.60
N GLU A 108 -21.27 0.17 -18.66
CA GLU A 108 -21.72 0.21 -20.04
C GLU A 108 -22.33 -1.12 -20.50
N ASN A 109 -21.77 -2.23 -20.04
CA ASN A 109 -22.25 -3.58 -20.37
C ASN A 109 -23.43 -4.06 -19.50
N GLY A 110 -23.88 -3.25 -18.53
CA GLY A 110 -25.01 -3.59 -17.65
C GLY A 110 -24.70 -4.60 -16.54
N TYR A 111 -23.44 -4.88 -16.25
CA TYR A 111 -23.02 -5.83 -15.22
C TYR A 111 -23.11 -5.28 -13.78
N LEU A 112 -23.30 -3.96 -13.60
CA LEU A 112 -23.45 -3.32 -12.30
C LEU A 112 -24.90 -3.34 -11.75
N MET A 113 -25.84 -4.04 -12.41
CA MET A 113 -27.28 -4.06 -12.05
C MET A 113 -27.81 -5.43 -11.60
N SER A 114 -26.98 -6.34 -11.11
CA SER A 114 -27.42 -7.61 -10.49
C SER A 114 -27.10 -7.69 -9.01
#